data_AF-A0A815L2Q4-F1
#
_entry.id   AF-A0A815L2Q4-F1
#
_cell.length_a   1.000
_cell.length_b   1.000
_cell.length_c   1.000
_cell.angle_alpha   90.00
_cell.angle_beta   90.00
_cell.angle_gamma   90.00
#
_symmetry.space_group_name_H-M   'P 1'
#
loop_
_entity.id
_entity.type
_entity.pdbx_description
1 polymer ?
#
loop_
_entity_poly.entity_id
_entity_poly.type
_entity_poly.pdbx_seq_one_letter_code
_entity_poly.pdbx_strand_id
1 'polypeptide(L)' 'MAIDMITAHESEINRLNESIQMRQQLYENDQLNDQEYEQFVIDAGRRFALQLDIEKLKRERDGHAAQ' A
#
# COMPACT_ATOMS: atom_id res chain seq x y z
N MET A 1 -1.51 20.02 3.12
CA MET A 1 -1.51 19.32 1.81
C MET A 1 -0.58 18.11 1.80
N ALA A 2 0.75 18.24 1.82
CA ALA A 2 1.65 17.06 1.75
C ALA A 2 1.46 16.08 2.93
N ILE A 3 1.30 16.60 4.16
CA ILE A 3 1.03 15.78 5.35
C ILE A 3 -0.30 15.02 5.23
N ASP A 4 -1.37 15.70 4.81
CA ASP A 4 -2.70 15.09 4.64
C ASP A 4 -2.69 13.98 3.59
N MET A 5 -1.93 14.18 2.50
CA MET A 5 -1.75 13.17 1.45
C MET A 5 -0.95 11.96 1.97
N ILE A 6 0.14 12.19 2.71
CA ILE A 6 0.92 11.10 3.33
C ILE A 6 0.03 10.28 4.27
N THR A 7 -0.71 10.94 5.18
CA THR A 7 -1.63 10.26 6.11
C THR A 7 -2.70 9.45 5.38
N ALA A 8 -3.25 9.97 4.29
CA ALA A 8 -4.23 9.25 3.47
C ALA A 8 -3.62 8.00 2.81
N HIS A 9 -2.39 8.10 2.29
CA HIS A 9 -1.69 6.96 1.69
C HIS A 9 -1.31 5.91 2.74
N GLU A 10 -0.86 6.32 3.92
CA GLU A 10 -0.55 5.42 5.04
C GLU A 10 -1.81 4.66 5.52
N SER A 11 -2.95 5.35 5.57
CA SER A 11 -4.23 4.72 5.90
C SER A 11 -4.65 3.67 4.86
N GLU A 12 -4.46 3.95 3.57
CA GLU A 12 -4.78 3.00 2.51
C GLU A 12 -3.83 1.81 2.50
N ILE A 13 -2.53 2.03 2.74
CA ILE A 13 -1.54 0.95 2.89
C ILE A 13 -1.95 -0.01 4.02
N ASN A 14 -2.47 0.51 5.15
CA ASN A 14 -2.93 -0.35 6.25
C ASN A 14 -4.11 -1.25 5.82
N ARG A 15 -5.08 -0.70 5.09
CA ARG A 15 -6.20 -1.50 4.55
C ARG A 15 -5.73 -2.55 3.55
N LEU A 16 -4.80 -2.19 2.67
CA LEU A 16 -4.21 -3.13 1.72
C LEU A 16 -3.43 -4.23 2.45
N ASN A 17 -2.69 -3.91 3.53
CA ASN A 17 -1.98 -4.91 4.34
C ASN A 17 -2.94 -5.94 4.93
N GLU A 18 -4.07 -5.51 5.51
CA GLU A 18 -5.09 -6.43 6.05
C GLU A 18 -5.64 -7.36 4.96
N SER A 19 -5.99 -6.79 3.80
CA SER A 19 -6.52 -7.55 2.66
C SER A 19 -5.51 -8.53 2.07
N ILE A 20 -4.24 -8.12 1.96
CA ILE A 20 -3.11 -8.96 1.51
C ILE A 20 -2.88 -10.10 2.51
N GLN A 21 -2.86 -9.82 3.81
CA GLN A 21 -2.66 -10.83 4.86
C GLN A 21 -3.77 -11.88 4.85
N MET A 22 -5.04 -11.48 4.74
CA MET A 22 -6.15 -12.43 4.65
C MET A 22 -5.99 -13.37 3.44
N ARG A 23 -5.66 -12.83 2.28
CA ARG A 23 -5.48 -13.65 1.07
C ARG A 23 -4.21 -14.48 1.09
N GLN A 24 -3.15 -14.02 1.75
CA GLN A 24 -1.96 -14.82 1.97
C GLN A 24 -2.25 -16.05 2.85
N GLN A 25 -3.07 -15.90 3.89
CA GLN A 25 -3.51 -17.04 4.70
C GLN A 25 -4.36 -18.02 3.88
N LEU A 26 -5.25 -17.54 3.03
CA LEU A 26 -6.02 -18.41 2.12
C LEU A 26 -5.11 -19.13 1.12
N TYR A 27 -4.08 -18.46 0.60
CA TYR A 27 -3.09 -19.06 -0.29
C TYR A 27 -2.31 -20.18 0.41
N GLU A 28 -1.83 -19.93 1.63
CA GLU A 28 -1.09 -20.91 2.44
C GLU A 28 -1.93 -22.15 2.80
N ASN A 29 -3.26 -22.03 2.80
CA ASN A 29 -4.19 -23.12 3.06
C ASN A 29 -4.73 -23.79 1.77
N ASP A 30 -4.22 -23.44 0.58
CA ASP A 30 -4.71 -23.88 -0.73
C ASP A 30 -6.22 -23.57 -0.96
N GLN A 31 -6.72 -22.51 -0.33
CA GLN A 31 -8.13 -22.08 -0.40
C GLN A 31 -8.36 -20.84 -1.28
N LEU A 32 -7.28 -20.23 -1.78
CA LEU A 32 -7.36 -19.03 -2.61
C LEU A 32 -7.69 -19.41 -4.05
N ASN A 33 -8.78 -18.87 -4.59
CA ASN A 33 -9.13 -19.06 -6.00
C ASN A 33 -8.41 -18.06 -6.93
N ASP A 34 -8.46 -18.29 -8.24
CA ASP A 34 -7.76 -17.48 -9.25
C ASP A 34 -8.14 -15.99 -9.20
N GLN A 35 -9.41 -15.67 -8.97
CA GLN A 35 -9.88 -14.29 -8.87
C GLN A 35 -9.35 -13.60 -7.61
N GLU A 36 -9.32 -14.33 -6.49
CA GLU A 36 -8.76 -13.81 -5.25
C GLU A 36 -7.23 -13.66 -5.35
N TYR A 37 -6.56 -14.57 -6.06
CA TYR A 37 -5.14 -14.46 -6.36
C TYR A 37 -4.81 -13.24 -7.21
N GLU A 38 -5.59 -12.97 -8.25
CA GLU A 38 -5.45 -11.76 -9.04
C GLU A 38 -5.60 -10.50 -8.17
N GLN A 39 -6.62 -10.46 -7.31
CA GLN A 39 -6.82 -9.33 -6.39
C GLN A 39 -5.70 -9.20 -5.36
N PHE A 40 -5.13 -10.32 -4.89
CA PHE A 40 -3.94 -10.32 -4.03
C PHE A 40 -2.75 -9.64 -4.70
N VAL A 41 -2.46 -10.00 -5.95
CA VAL A 41 -1.36 -9.41 -6.73
C VAL A 41 -1.61 -7.92 -7.00
N ILE A 42 -2.85 -7.54 -7.35
CA ILE A 42 -3.24 -6.14 -7.58
C ILE A 42 -3.03 -5.31 -6.31
N ASP A 43 -3.50 -5.79 -5.16
CA ASP A 43 -3.39 -5.06 -3.90
C ASP A 43 -1.93 -4.93 -3.45
N ALA A 44 -1.11 -5.96 -3.67
CA ALA A 44 0.33 -5.91 -3.42
C ALA A 44 1.03 -4.87 -4.30
N GLY A 45 0.67 -4.80 -5.59
CA GLY A 45 1.17 -3.78 -6.51
C GLY A 45 0.75 -2.36 -6.10
N ARG A 46 -0.52 -2.17 -5.72
CA ARG A 46 -1.05 -0.88 -5.28
C ARG A 46 -0.38 -0.40 -3.99
N ARG A 47 -0.17 -1.30 -3.02
CA ARG A 47 0.56 -1.02 -1.78
C ARG A 47 1.97 -0.52 -2.09
N PHE A 48 2.67 -1.20 -3.01
CA PHE A 48 4.02 -0.81 -3.40
C PHE A 48 4.05 0.59 -4.05
N ALA A 49 3.12 0.89 -4.96
CA ALA A 49 3.01 2.20 -5.58
C ALA A 49 2.79 3.32 -4.54
N LEU A 50 1.87 3.12 -3.59
CA LEU A 50 1.60 4.09 -2.53
C LEU A 50 2.82 4.33 -1.63
N GLN A 51 3.61 3.28 -1.35
CA GLN A 51 4.84 3.43 -0.58
C GLN A 51 5.85 4.34 -1.32
N LEU A 52 6.01 4.15 -2.63
CA LEU A 52 6.90 5.01 -3.43
C LEU A 52 6.43 6.47 -3.44
N ASP A 53 5.12 6.70 -3.54
CA ASP A 53 4.54 8.04 -3.50
C ASP A 53 4.73 8.72 -2.14
N ILE A 54 4.59 8.00 -1.03
CA ILE A 54 4.90 8.52 0.31
C ILE A 54 6.38 8.96 0.40
N GLU A 55 7.31 8.11 -0.06
CA GLU A 55 8.75 8.45 -0.02
C GLU A 55 9.06 9.67 -0.89
N LYS A 56 8.37 9.84 -2.03
CA LYS A 56 8.45 11.05 -2.83
C LYS A 56 7.92 12.29 -2.08
N LEU A 57 6.72 12.21 -1.52
CA LEU A 57 6.08 13.31 -0.79
C LEU A 57 6.89 13.74 0.45
N LYS A 58 7.49 12.79 1.17
CA LYS A 58 8.39 13.06 2.30
C LYS A 58 9.62 13.83 1.86
N ARG A 59 10.28 13.39 0.76
CA ARG A 59 11.43 14.11 0.18
C ARG A 59 11.09 15.53 -0.27
N GLU A 60 9.93 15.71 -0.91
CA GLU A 60 9.47 17.05 -1.34
C GLU A 60 9.20 17.95 -0.13
N ARG A 61 8.51 17.46 0.90
CA ARG A 61 8.25 18.19 2.14
C ARG A 61 9.55 18.63 2.82
N ASP A 62 10.50 17.72 2.97
CA ASP A 62 11.75 17.98 3.70
C ASP A 62 12.74 18.81 2.87
N GLY A 63 12.73 18.65 1.54
CA GLY A 63 13.51 19.47 0.62
C GLY A 63 13.01 20.93 0.54
N HIS A 64 11.71 21.16 0.69
CA HIS A 64 11.14 22.50 0.80
C HIS A 64 11.32 23.14 2.19
N ALA A 65 11.52 22.35 3.25
CA ALA A 65 11.74 22.88 4.61
C ALA A 65 13.18 23.39 4.85
N ALA A 66 14.12 23.09 3.94
CA ALA A 66 15.52 23.49 4.02
C ALA A 66 15.86 24.76 3.21
N GLN A 67 14.86 25.42 2.59
CA GLN A 67 14.97 26.68 1.84
C GLN A 67 14.29 27.82 2.59
#